data_AF-A0A970EZ66-F1
#
_entry.id   AF-A0A970EZ66-F1
#
_cell.length_a   1.000
_cell.length_b   1.000
_cell.length_c   1.000
_cell.angle_alpha   90.00
_cell.angle_beta   90.00
_cell.angle_gamma   90.00
#
_symmetry.space_group_name_H-M   'P 1'
#
loop_
_entity.id
_entity.type
_entity.pdbx_description
1 polymer ?
#
loop_
_entity_poly.entity_id
_entity_poly.type
_entity_poly.pdbx_seq_one_letter_code
_entity_poly.pdbx_strand_id
1 'polypeptide(L)'
;MKRLNEILHELGISKVKLAKILGVSRQMVYNYLELDDLNKWPKDKKVLMLNLLGIKSADELENLNIDTDYILNVEAKVNALLSNTNKVSQFIEDSSLFIGVGQKQKELMASIVEFMREKFDDEDNEETYHIFLYLYHFLQTMQISPELKYMLAYVSKAAGFTKPKEFVFNEEEQFVFESIMFSAMTLYNSGGTSKSKLAESHRRFVKQIEQKREEKMSRTLELNAAKIQALKELGYNEITEQNAAEVFEKMAEIQSRRMSV
;
A
#
# COMPACT_ATOMS: atom_id res chain seq x y z
N MET A 1 -39.22 3.88 -0.92
CA MET A 1 -38.02 3.04 -1.23
C MET A 1 -38.28 1.79 -2.10
N LYS A 2 -39.50 1.25 -2.19
CA LYS A 2 -39.82 0.12 -3.10
C LYS A 2 -39.56 0.45 -4.57
N ARG A 3 -40.05 1.61 -5.04
CA ARG A 3 -39.84 2.11 -6.41
C ARG A 3 -38.36 2.22 -6.78
N LEU A 4 -37.52 2.72 -5.86
CA LEU A 4 -36.08 2.80 -6.08
C LEU A 4 -35.43 1.43 -6.32
N ASN A 5 -35.84 0.40 -5.57
CA ASN A 5 -35.33 -0.96 -5.77
C ASN A 5 -35.76 -1.54 -7.13
N GLU A 6 -36.99 -1.25 -7.58
CA GLU A 6 -37.49 -1.65 -8.91
C GLU A 6 -36.68 -0.97 -10.02
N ILE A 7 -36.50 0.36 -9.93
CA ILE A 7 -35.67 1.14 -10.85
C ILE A 7 -34.25 0.58 -10.94
N LEU A 8 -33.61 0.30 -9.80
CA LEU A 8 -32.25 -0.27 -9.79
C LEU A 8 -32.21 -1.65 -10.46
N HIS A 9 -33.24 -2.46 -10.29
CA HIS A 9 -33.35 -3.77 -10.93
C HIS A 9 -33.54 -3.65 -12.45
N GLU A 10 -34.44 -2.76 -12.90
CA GLU A 10 -34.67 -2.47 -14.33
C GLU A 10 -33.40 -1.93 -15.01
N LEU A 11 -32.59 -1.15 -14.28
CA LEU A 11 -31.29 -0.64 -14.73
C LEU A 11 -30.13 -1.65 -14.63
N GLY A 12 -30.37 -2.87 -14.13
CA GLY A 12 -29.31 -3.87 -13.93
C GLY A 12 -28.25 -3.47 -12.88
N ILE A 13 -28.58 -2.55 -11.97
CA ILE A 13 -27.67 -2.08 -10.93
C ILE A 13 -27.83 -2.99 -9.70
N SER A 14 -26.94 -3.98 -9.59
CA SER A 14 -26.87 -4.85 -8.41
C SER A 14 -26.46 -4.08 -7.14
N LYS A 15 -26.79 -4.62 -5.97
CA LYS A 15 -26.34 -4.06 -4.67
C LYS A 15 -24.81 -3.94 -4.58
N VAL A 16 -24.08 -4.84 -5.25
CA VAL A 16 -22.61 -4.80 -5.35
C VAL A 16 -22.15 -3.62 -6.22
N LYS A 17 -22.79 -3.41 -7.38
CA LYS A 17 -22.48 -2.29 -8.28
C LYS A 17 -22.81 -0.95 -7.61
N LEU A 18 -23.95 -0.89 -6.91
CA LEU A 18 -24.38 0.29 -6.17
C LEU A 18 -23.42 0.65 -5.03
N ALA A 19 -22.89 -0.34 -4.30
CA ALA A 19 -21.91 -0.12 -3.24
C ALA A 19 -20.64 0.57 -3.77
N LYS A 20 -20.16 0.15 -4.96
CA LYS A 20 -19.02 0.78 -5.64
C LYS A 20 -19.34 2.22 -6.05
N ILE A 21 -20.50 2.47 -6.66
CA ILE A 21 -20.92 3.81 -7.09
C ILE A 21 -21.02 4.78 -5.90
N LEU A 22 -21.53 4.30 -4.76
CA LEU A 22 -21.73 5.12 -3.56
C LEU A 22 -20.47 5.25 -2.70
N GLY A 23 -19.43 4.44 -2.95
CA GLY A 23 -18.23 4.39 -2.12
C GLY A 23 -18.51 3.94 -0.68
N VAL A 24 -19.32 2.89 -0.50
CA VAL A 24 -19.69 2.35 0.83
C VAL A 24 -19.64 0.82 0.85
N SER A 25 -19.67 0.23 2.05
CA SER A 25 -19.76 -1.23 2.18
C SER A 25 -21.11 -1.77 1.70
N ARG A 26 -21.15 -3.05 1.30
CA ARG A 26 -22.39 -3.73 0.90
C ARG A 26 -23.45 -3.69 2.00
N GLN A 27 -23.04 -3.82 3.27
CA GLN A 27 -23.96 -3.74 4.41
C GLN A 27 -24.62 -2.38 4.50
N MET A 28 -23.88 -1.29 4.25
CA MET A 28 -24.45 0.06 4.25
C MET A 28 -25.49 0.23 3.14
N VAL A 29 -25.28 -0.37 1.97
CA VAL A 29 -26.29 -0.38 0.89
C VAL A 29 -27.58 -1.08 1.34
N TYR A 30 -27.50 -2.20 2.06
CA TYR A 30 -28.69 -2.84 2.63
C TYR A 30 -29.38 -1.93 3.65
N ASN A 31 -28.62 -1.38 4.62
CA ASN A 31 -29.14 -0.47 5.63
C ASN A 31 -29.86 0.74 5.00
N TYR A 32 -29.28 1.32 3.95
CA TYR A 32 -29.89 2.45 3.24
C TYR A 32 -31.16 2.08 2.49
N LEU A 33 -31.22 0.87 1.91
CA LEU A 33 -32.36 0.40 1.14
C LEU A 33 -33.52 -0.11 2.03
N GLU A 34 -33.26 -0.34 3.32
CA GLU A 34 -34.26 -0.61 4.36
C GLU A 34 -34.92 0.66 4.91
N LEU A 35 -34.33 1.84 4.68
CA LEU A 35 -35.00 3.11 4.98
C LEU A 35 -36.28 3.23 4.14
N ASP A 36 -37.20 4.08 4.58
CA ASP A 36 -38.48 4.37 3.95
C ASP A 36 -38.38 5.44 2.85
N ASP A 37 -37.43 6.38 2.99
CA ASP A 37 -37.22 7.51 2.08
C ASP A 37 -35.72 7.72 1.75
N LEU A 38 -35.43 8.04 0.48
CA LEU A 38 -34.12 8.46 -0.01
C LEU A 38 -33.62 9.73 0.70
N ASN A 39 -34.52 10.61 1.18
CA ASN A 39 -34.17 11.79 1.96
C ASN A 39 -33.48 11.48 3.30
N LYS A 40 -33.60 10.24 3.80
CA LYS A 40 -32.93 9.79 5.02
C LYS A 40 -31.50 9.28 4.79
N TRP A 41 -31.05 9.20 3.53
CA TRP A 41 -29.67 8.84 3.22
C TRP A 41 -28.72 9.98 3.61
N PRO A 42 -27.43 9.67 3.88
CA PRO A 42 -26.41 10.71 4.00
C PRO A 42 -26.40 11.62 2.77
N LYS A 43 -26.20 12.92 3.02
CA LYS A 43 -26.40 13.98 2.01
C LYS A 43 -25.62 13.74 0.72
N ASP A 44 -24.36 13.33 0.84
CA ASP A 44 -23.48 13.01 -0.29
C ASP A 44 -23.99 11.80 -1.08
N LYS A 45 -24.43 10.73 -0.40
CA LYS A 45 -24.95 9.50 -1.04
C LYS A 45 -26.26 9.74 -1.75
N LYS A 46 -27.15 10.53 -1.15
CA LYS A 46 -28.39 10.99 -1.80
C LYS A 46 -28.08 11.75 -3.09
N VAL A 47 -27.18 12.74 -3.03
CA VAL A 47 -26.81 13.55 -4.21
C VAL A 47 -26.23 12.67 -5.32
N LEU A 48 -25.35 11.72 -4.98
CA LEU A 48 -24.82 10.72 -5.92
C LEU A 48 -25.93 9.90 -6.57
N MET A 49 -26.91 9.42 -5.79
CA MET A 49 -28.04 8.64 -6.30
C MET A 49 -28.95 9.47 -7.24
N LEU A 50 -29.25 10.71 -6.85
CA LEU A 50 -30.05 11.62 -7.67
C LEU A 50 -29.35 11.95 -9.01
N ASN A 51 -28.04 12.20 -8.98
CA ASN A 51 -27.24 12.44 -10.19
C ASN A 51 -27.21 11.22 -11.12
N LEU A 52 -26.98 10.04 -10.53
CA LEU A 52 -26.99 8.76 -11.25
C LEU A 52 -28.31 8.58 -12.02
N LEU A 53 -29.43 8.82 -11.34
CA LEU A 53 -30.77 8.73 -11.92
C LEU A 53 -31.18 9.98 -12.73
N GLY A 54 -30.38 11.03 -12.75
CA GLY A 54 -30.68 12.26 -13.49
C GLY A 54 -31.92 13.02 -13.01
N ILE A 55 -32.29 12.88 -11.74
CA ILE A 55 -33.44 13.53 -11.11
C ILE A 55 -33.00 14.58 -10.09
N LYS A 56 -33.86 15.56 -9.77
CA LYS A 56 -33.51 16.65 -8.83
C LYS A 56 -33.96 16.36 -7.40
N SER A 57 -34.97 15.51 -7.22
CA SER A 57 -35.57 15.20 -5.92
C SER A 57 -36.05 13.76 -5.84
N ALA A 58 -36.26 13.26 -4.62
CA ALA A 58 -36.77 11.91 -4.40
C ALA A 58 -38.20 11.72 -4.93
N ASP A 59 -38.98 12.79 -5.02
CA ASP A 59 -40.38 12.76 -5.47
C ASP A 59 -40.49 12.42 -6.98
N GLU A 60 -39.44 12.67 -7.76
CA GLU A 60 -39.38 12.34 -9.19
C GLU A 60 -39.22 10.84 -9.47
N LEU A 61 -38.93 10.01 -8.44
CA LEU A 61 -38.76 8.55 -8.60
C LEU A 61 -40.03 7.86 -9.12
N GLU A 62 -41.21 8.34 -8.71
CA GLU A 62 -42.49 7.71 -9.08
C GLU A 62 -42.83 7.93 -10.57
N ASN A 63 -42.36 9.04 -11.15
CA ASN A 63 -42.67 9.43 -12.53
C ASN A 63 -41.56 9.07 -13.53
N LEU A 64 -40.51 8.39 -13.06
CA LEU A 64 -39.37 8.03 -13.88
C LEU A 64 -39.76 6.92 -14.87
N ASN A 65 -39.69 7.23 -16.17
CA ASN A 65 -39.89 6.26 -17.24
C ASN A 65 -38.54 5.63 -17.62
N ILE A 66 -38.48 4.30 -17.56
CA ILE A 66 -37.27 3.54 -17.86
C ILE A 66 -37.42 2.94 -19.26
N ASP A 67 -37.03 3.73 -20.25
CA ASP A 67 -36.91 3.28 -21.64
C ASP A 67 -35.45 2.90 -21.98
N THR A 68 -35.25 2.39 -23.20
CA THR A 68 -33.94 1.95 -23.67
C THR A 68 -32.90 3.08 -23.65
N ASP A 69 -33.29 4.30 -24.04
CA ASP A 69 -32.40 5.45 -24.06
C ASP A 69 -31.99 5.87 -22.65
N TYR A 70 -32.92 5.82 -21.70
CA TYR A 70 -32.63 6.08 -20.29
C TYR A 70 -31.67 5.03 -19.72
N ILE A 71 -31.88 3.73 -20.01
CA ILE A 71 -30.98 2.66 -19.58
C ILE A 71 -29.56 2.91 -20.10
N LEU A 72 -29.40 3.21 -21.39
CA LEU A 72 -28.09 3.48 -22.01
C LEU A 72 -27.41 4.70 -21.39
N ASN A 73 -28.17 5.77 -21.11
CA ASN A 73 -27.65 6.97 -20.47
C ASN A 73 -27.19 6.71 -19.04
N VAL A 74 -27.97 5.97 -18.24
CA VAL A 74 -27.57 5.58 -16.89
C VAL A 74 -26.35 4.66 -16.95
N GLU A 75 -26.29 3.72 -17.88
CA GLU A 75 -25.13 2.85 -18.05
C GLU A 75 -23.86 3.64 -18.38
N ALA A 76 -23.93 4.63 -19.27
CA ALA A 76 -22.83 5.53 -19.56
C ALA A 76 -22.37 6.32 -18.31
N LYS A 77 -23.32 6.84 -17.52
CA LYS A 77 -23.01 7.51 -16.23
C LYS A 77 -22.39 6.56 -15.22
N VAL A 78 -22.90 5.35 -15.09
CA VAL A 78 -22.34 4.31 -14.22
C VAL A 78 -20.91 4.02 -14.64
N ASN A 79 -20.66 3.84 -15.94
CA ASN A 79 -19.33 3.58 -16.45
C ASN A 79 -18.39 4.78 -16.24
N ALA A 80 -18.88 6.02 -16.37
CA ALA A 80 -18.09 7.24 -16.08
C ALA A 80 -17.78 7.41 -14.57
N LEU A 81 -18.74 7.08 -13.70
CA LEU A 81 -18.54 7.13 -12.25
C LEU A 81 -17.56 6.03 -11.81
N LEU A 82 -17.71 4.83 -12.37
CA LEU A 82 -16.82 3.71 -12.10
C LEU A 82 -15.43 3.91 -12.72
N SER A 83 -15.33 4.53 -13.90
CA SER A 83 -14.03 4.83 -14.54
C SER A 83 -13.24 5.92 -13.83
N ASN A 84 -13.92 6.89 -13.20
CA ASN A 84 -13.26 7.88 -12.34
C ASN A 84 -12.72 7.26 -11.04
N THR A 85 -13.37 6.21 -10.50
CA THR A 85 -12.76 5.35 -9.46
C THR A 85 -11.64 4.44 -9.99
N ASN A 86 -11.63 4.12 -11.29
CA ASN A 86 -10.66 3.20 -11.92
C ASN A 86 -9.42 3.87 -12.52
N LYS A 87 -9.11 5.15 -12.24
CA LYS A 87 -7.86 5.76 -12.76
C LYS A 87 -6.61 4.97 -12.33
N VAL A 88 -6.62 4.40 -11.13
CA VAL A 88 -5.55 3.52 -10.64
C VAL A 88 -5.55 2.17 -11.36
N SER A 89 -6.72 1.56 -11.59
CA SER A 89 -6.83 0.29 -12.30
C SER A 89 -6.43 0.40 -13.77
N GLN A 90 -6.85 1.46 -14.47
CA GLN A 90 -6.41 1.75 -15.85
C GLN A 90 -4.92 2.07 -15.91
N PHE A 91 -4.39 2.87 -14.97
CA PHE A 91 -2.95 3.10 -14.87
C PHE A 91 -2.17 1.79 -14.69
N ILE A 92 -2.69 0.83 -13.93
CA ILE A 92 -2.03 -0.47 -13.69
C ILE A 92 -2.14 -1.41 -14.90
N GLU A 93 -3.23 -1.33 -15.68
CA GLU A 93 -3.39 -2.11 -16.91
C GLU A 93 -2.52 -1.58 -18.05
N ASP A 94 -2.41 -0.25 -18.20
CA ASP A 94 -1.71 0.40 -19.32
C ASP A 94 -0.23 0.71 -19.02
N SER A 95 0.19 0.65 -17.75
CA SER A 95 1.58 0.96 -17.36
C SER A 95 2.52 -0.20 -17.68
N SER A 96 3.60 0.12 -18.41
CA SER A 96 4.69 -0.80 -18.72
C SER A 96 5.36 -1.40 -17.48
N LEU A 97 5.17 -0.78 -16.30
CA LEU A 97 5.67 -1.26 -15.01
C LEU A 97 5.01 -2.57 -14.55
N PHE A 98 3.84 -2.92 -15.08
CA PHE A 98 3.07 -4.12 -14.67
C PHE A 98 3.01 -5.20 -15.75
N ILE A 99 3.83 -5.08 -16.81
CA ILE A 99 4.00 -6.14 -17.81
C ILE A 99 4.57 -7.38 -17.10
N GLY A 100 3.94 -8.53 -17.32
CA GLY A 100 4.33 -9.80 -16.68
C GLY A 100 3.80 -10.01 -15.26
N VAL A 101 3.09 -9.05 -14.66
CA VAL A 101 2.45 -9.20 -13.35
C VAL A 101 1.07 -9.88 -13.51
N GLY A 102 0.81 -10.91 -12.70
CA GLY A 102 -0.47 -11.63 -12.73
C GLY A 102 -1.65 -10.79 -12.23
N GLN A 103 -2.87 -11.15 -12.65
CA GLN A 103 -4.08 -10.35 -12.36
C GLN A 103 -4.33 -10.16 -10.86
N LYS A 104 -4.20 -11.22 -10.06
CA LYS A 104 -4.38 -11.15 -8.60
C LYS A 104 -3.36 -10.21 -7.93
N GLN A 105 -2.13 -10.20 -8.42
CA GLN A 105 -1.08 -9.31 -7.93
C GLN A 105 -1.37 -7.85 -8.33
N LYS A 106 -1.82 -7.61 -9.58
CA LYS A 106 -2.23 -6.28 -10.04
C LYS A 106 -3.37 -5.71 -9.19
N GLU A 107 -4.40 -6.52 -8.90
CA GLU A 107 -5.53 -6.13 -8.05
C GLU A 107 -5.10 -5.76 -6.62
N LEU A 108 -4.17 -6.54 -6.04
CA LEU A 108 -3.61 -6.24 -4.73
C LEU A 108 -2.80 -4.93 -4.75
N MET A 109 -1.97 -4.73 -5.78
CA MET A 109 -1.18 -3.50 -5.94
C MET A 109 -2.08 -2.28 -6.13
N ALA A 110 -3.16 -2.39 -6.92
CA ALA A 110 -4.16 -1.34 -7.07
C ALA A 110 -4.79 -0.96 -5.74
N SER A 111 -5.23 -1.95 -4.97
CA SER A 111 -5.84 -1.75 -3.66
C SER A 111 -4.88 -1.06 -2.68
N ILE A 112 -3.59 -1.43 -2.71
CA ILE A 112 -2.55 -0.78 -1.89
C ILE A 112 -2.37 0.69 -2.30
N VAL A 113 -2.24 0.97 -3.60
CA VAL A 113 -2.04 2.34 -4.09
C VAL A 113 -3.24 3.23 -3.78
N GLU A 114 -4.45 2.72 -3.95
CA GLU A 114 -5.69 3.41 -3.57
C GLU A 114 -5.71 3.71 -2.07
N PHE A 115 -5.43 2.73 -1.21
CA PHE A 115 -5.35 2.92 0.23
C PHE A 115 -4.31 3.98 0.63
N MET A 116 -3.12 3.96 0.00
CA MET A 116 -2.09 4.97 0.26
C MET A 116 -2.58 6.36 -0.15
N ARG A 117 -3.13 6.49 -1.36
CA ARG A 117 -3.62 7.76 -1.90
C ARG A 117 -4.70 8.38 -1.02
N GLU A 118 -5.67 7.60 -0.56
CA GLU A 118 -6.74 8.08 0.33
C GLU A 118 -6.21 8.71 1.62
N LYS A 119 -5.01 8.33 2.10
CA LYS A 119 -4.40 8.91 3.29
C LYS A 119 -3.73 10.26 3.04
N PHE A 120 -3.41 10.59 1.79
CA PHE A 120 -2.82 11.87 1.39
C PHE A 120 -3.86 12.94 1.01
N ASP A 121 -5.15 12.61 1.01
CA ASP A 121 -6.23 13.55 0.66
C ASP A 121 -6.53 14.56 1.79
N ASP A 122 -5.98 14.38 3.00
CA ASP A 122 -6.02 15.36 4.09
C ASP A 122 -4.80 16.33 3.98
N GLU A 123 -5.05 17.63 3.80
CA GLU A 123 -4.02 18.68 3.59
C GLU A 123 -2.91 18.65 4.66
N ASP A 124 -1.65 18.54 4.22
CA ASP A 124 -0.40 18.74 4.99
C ASP A 124 -0.25 17.97 6.32
N ASN A 125 -0.27 16.64 6.27
CA ASN A 125 0.18 15.81 7.40
C ASN A 125 1.60 15.24 7.19
N GLU A 126 2.60 15.89 7.81
CA GLU A 126 4.00 15.44 7.85
C GLU A 126 4.14 14.03 8.48
N GLU A 127 3.25 13.65 9.41
CA GLU A 127 3.20 12.31 9.98
C GLU A 127 2.81 11.27 8.92
N THR A 128 1.79 11.54 8.11
CA THR A 128 1.36 10.65 7.02
C THR A 128 2.51 10.42 6.04
N TYR A 129 3.23 11.48 5.68
CA TYR A 129 4.43 11.38 4.84
C TYR A 129 5.47 10.43 5.46
N HIS A 130 5.80 10.61 6.74
CA HIS A 130 6.78 9.77 7.42
C HIS A 130 6.35 8.31 7.56
N ILE A 131 5.05 8.03 7.77
CA ILE A 131 4.51 6.67 7.80
C ILE A 131 4.82 5.94 6.48
N PHE A 132 4.52 6.56 5.34
CA PHE A 132 4.76 5.95 4.04
C PHE A 132 6.24 5.92 3.65
N LEU A 133 7.03 6.91 4.07
CA LEU A 133 8.48 6.88 3.93
C LEU A 133 9.09 5.68 4.66
N TYR A 134 8.66 5.44 5.90
CA TYR A 134 9.13 4.29 6.69
C TYR A 134 8.64 2.96 6.12
N LEU A 135 7.42 2.90 5.57
CA LEU A 135 6.94 1.73 4.83
C LEU A 135 7.81 1.46 3.59
N TYR A 136 8.18 2.50 2.85
CA TYR A 136 9.08 2.36 1.70
C TYR A 136 10.45 1.78 2.12
N HIS A 137 11.06 2.34 3.17
CA HIS A 137 12.32 1.80 3.71
C HIS A 137 12.18 0.36 4.23
N PHE A 138 11.04 0.02 4.82
CA PHE A 138 10.74 -1.35 5.26
C PHE A 138 10.73 -2.32 4.08
N LEU A 139 10.02 -1.97 2.99
CA LEU A 139 9.96 -2.79 1.78
C LEU A 139 11.34 -2.99 1.13
N GLN A 140 12.17 -1.94 1.08
CA GLN A 140 13.55 -2.05 0.60
C GLN A 140 14.38 -2.99 1.48
N THR A 141 14.25 -2.87 2.81
CA THR A 141 15.02 -3.65 3.78
C THR A 141 14.60 -5.12 3.81
N MET A 142 13.34 -5.43 3.48
CA MET A 142 12.81 -6.80 3.48
C MET A 142 13.53 -7.72 2.48
N GLN A 143 14.19 -7.17 1.46
CA GLN A 143 15.04 -7.95 0.53
C GLN A 143 16.33 -8.46 1.20
N ILE A 144 16.76 -7.81 2.28
CA ILE A 144 18.04 -8.05 2.96
C ILE A 144 17.83 -8.68 4.34
N SER A 145 16.73 -8.35 5.02
CA SER A 145 16.36 -8.88 6.34
C SER A 145 15.06 -9.68 6.22
N PRO A 146 15.15 -11.01 6.06
CA PRO A 146 13.98 -11.86 5.84
C PRO A 146 13.02 -11.87 7.04
N GLU A 147 13.47 -11.48 8.23
CA GLU A 147 12.66 -11.42 9.46
C GLU A 147 11.50 -10.43 9.35
N LEU A 148 11.65 -9.40 8.52
CA LEU A 148 10.60 -8.39 8.29
C LEU A 148 9.33 -9.01 7.70
N LYS A 149 9.43 -10.10 6.94
CA LYS A 149 8.23 -10.81 6.44
C LYS A 149 7.46 -11.52 7.57
N TYR A 150 8.16 -11.96 8.62
CA TYR A 150 7.52 -12.55 9.81
C TYR A 150 6.78 -11.48 10.62
N MET A 151 7.29 -10.25 10.65
CA MET A 151 6.55 -9.11 11.22
C MET A 151 5.23 -8.84 10.49
N LEU A 152 5.24 -8.89 9.15
CA LEU A 152 4.00 -8.75 8.37
C LEU A 152 2.99 -9.85 8.70
N ALA A 153 3.45 -11.11 8.79
CA ALA A 153 2.59 -12.23 9.17
C ALA A 153 2.00 -12.05 10.57
N TYR A 154 2.84 -11.65 11.55
CA TYR A 154 2.39 -11.35 12.91
C TYR A 154 1.29 -10.30 12.93
N VAL A 155 1.49 -9.16 12.26
CA VAL A 155 0.50 -8.06 12.21
C VAL A 155 -0.79 -8.53 11.54
N SER A 156 -0.72 -9.28 10.44
CA SER A 156 -1.88 -9.82 9.75
C SER A 156 -2.71 -10.76 10.64
N LYS A 157 -2.04 -11.64 11.40
CA LYS A 157 -2.69 -12.55 12.36
C LYS A 157 -3.27 -11.79 13.55
N ALA A 158 -2.51 -10.87 14.14
CA ALA A 158 -2.94 -10.08 15.29
C ALA A 158 -4.17 -9.20 14.96
N ALA A 159 -4.28 -8.72 13.72
CA ALA A 159 -5.44 -7.98 13.23
C ALA A 159 -6.62 -8.88 12.80
N GLY A 160 -6.45 -10.21 12.79
CA GLY A 160 -7.51 -11.17 12.45
C GLY A 160 -7.72 -11.42 10.95
N PHE A 161 -6.84 -10.90 10.08
CA PHE A 161 -6.93 -11.15 8.62
C PHE A 161 -6.43 -12.55 8.23
N THR A 162 -5.49 -13.10 9.00
CA THR A 162 -4.89 -14.43 8.75
C THR A 162 -5.16 -15.36 9.93
N LYS A 163 -5.32 -16.66 9.64
CA LYS A 163 -5.55 -17.66 10.70
C LYS A 163 -4.31 -17.81 11.58
N PRO A 164 -4.45 -18.04 12.91
CA PRO A 164 -3.32 -18.09 13.83
C PRO A 164 -2.25 -19.15 13.48
N LYS A 165 -2.68 -20.33 13.01
CA LYS A 165 -1.81 -21.47 12.68
C LYS A 165 -1.41 -21.53 11.21
N GLU A 166 -1.53 -20.43 10.48
CA GLU A 166 -1.11 -20.36 9.08
C GLU A 166 0.34 -19.87 8.99
N PHE A 167 1.23 -20.72 8.46
CA PHE A 167 2.64 -20.42 8.25
C PHE A 167 2.95 -20.55 6.76
N VAL A 168 3.13 -19.40 6.10
CA VAL A 168 3.39 -19.32 4.65
C VAL A 168 4.87 -19.12 4.31
N PHE A 169 5.70 -18.91 5.34
CA PHE A 169 7.15 -18.78 5.23
C PHE A 169 7.85 -19.96 5.92
N ASN A 170 9.07 -19.77 6.45
CA ASN A 170 9.71 -20.77 7.30
C ASN A 170 8.92 -20.86 8.61
N GLU A 171 8.28 -22.00 8.86
CA GLU A 171 7.40 -22.22 10.00
C GLU A 171 8.10 -22.02 11.34
N GLU A 172 9.30 -22.57 11.52
CA GLU A 172 10.04 -22.48 12.78
C GLU A 172 10.48 -21.05 13.07
N GLU A 173 11.11 -20.38 12.10
CA GLU A 173 11.57 -19.00 12.26
C GLU A 173 10.38 -18.04 12.45
N GLN A 174 9.30 -18.23 11.68
CA GLN A 174 8.09 -17.44 11.79
C GLN A 174 7.44 -17.62 13.16
N PHE A 175 7.33 -18.86 13.65
CA PHE A 175 6.80 -19.16 14.98
C PHE A 175 7.62 -18.49 16.09
N VAL A 176 8.94 -18.60 16.03
CA VAL A 176 9.85 -17.97 17.01
C VAL A 176 9.68 -16.46 16.99
N PHE A 177 9.71 -15.84 15.81
CA PHE A 177 9.58 -14.39 15.68
C PHE A 177 8.21 -13.88 16.18
N GLU A 178 7.11 -14.52 15.77
CA GLU A 178 5.75 -14.18 16.19
C GLU A 178 5.61 -14.26 17.72
N SER A 179 6.22 -15.26 18.35
CA SER A 179 6.20 -15.47 19.81
C SER A 179 6.97 -14.36 20.55
N ILE A 180 8.14 -13.97 20.04
CA ILE A 180 8.95 -12.87 20.59
C ILE A 180 8.18 -11.55 20.45
N MET A 181 7.61 -11.27 19.28
CA MET A 181 6.82 -10.07 19.04
C MET A 181 5.58 -9.99 19.92
N PHE A 182 4.85 -11.09 20.09
CA PHE A 182 3.71 -11.15 21.02
C PHE A 182 4.13 -10.80 22.46
N SER A 183 5.26 -11.35 22.91
CA SER A 183 5.81 -11.06 24.24
C SER A 183 6.20 -9.59 24.39
N ALA A 184 6.86 -9.01 23.38
CA ALA A 184 7.23 -7.60 23.36
C ALA A 184 6.01 -6.67 23.38
N MET A 185 4.98 -6.95 22.58
CA MET A 185 3.75 -6.17 22.54
C MET A 185 2.97 -6.27 23.86
N THR A 186 2.93 -7.46 24.47
CA THR A 186 2.33 -7.66 25.80
C THR A 186 3.06 -6.82 26.85
N LEU A 187 4.39 -6.79 26.83
CA LEU A 187 5.20 -5.98 27.74
C LEU A 187 4.95 -4.48 27.54
N TYR A 188 4.84 -4.02 26.29
CA TYR A 188 4.53 -2.64 25.96
C TYR A 188 3.14 -2.23 26.50
N ASN A 189 2.12 -3.04 26.22
CA ASN A 189 0.74 -2.76 26.62
C ASN A 189 0.51 -2.85 28.13
N SER A 190 1.21 -3.75 28.83
CA SER A 190 1.09 -3.93 30.28
C SER A 190 1.86 -2.92 31.12
N GLY A 191 2.77 -2.13 30.51
CA GLY A 191 3.48 -1.05 31.18
C GLY A 191 4.48 -1.48 32.27
N GLY A 192 4.83 -2.76 32.34
CA GLY A 192 5.58 -3.34 33.47
C GLY A 192 7.09 -3.00 33.55
N THR A 193 7.63 -2.20 32.64
CA THR A 193 9.08 -1.92 32.58
C THR A 193 9.44 -0.55 33.15
N SER A 194 10.42 -0.50 34.05
CA SER A 194 10.92 0.76 34.62
C SER A 194 11.49 1.70 33.53
N LYS A 195 11.19 3.00 33.63
CA LYS A 195 11.70 4.03 32.71
C LYS A 195 13.23 4.04 32.57
N SER A 196 13.97 3.75 33.63
CA SER A 196 15.44 3.70 33.61
C SER A 196 15.99 2.59 32.70
N LYS A 197 15.43 1.37 32.81
CA LYS A 197 15.77 0.24 31.91
C LYS A 197 15.43 0.52 30.45
N LEU A 198 14.28 1.16 30.19
CA LEU A 198 13.89 1.57 28.83
C LEU A 198 14.88 2.59 28.25
N ALA A 199 15.27 3.59 29.04
CA ALA A 199 16.26 4.59 28.62
C ALA A 199 17.62 3.97 28.32
N GLU A 200 18.08 3.01 29.13
CA GLU A 200 19.34 2.31 28.88
C GLU A 200 19.27 1.45 27.61
N SER A 201 18.18 0.69 27.42
CA SER A 201 17.95 -0.09 26.21
C SER A 201 17.93 0.80 24.96
N HIS A 202 17.24 1.95 25.03
CA HIS A 202 17.21 2.91 23.94
C HIS A 202 18.59 3.51 23.63
N ARG A 203 19.42 3.81 24.64
CA ARG A 203 20.81 4.25 24.41
C ARG A 203 21.64 3.21 23.67
N ARG A 204 21.51 1.93 24.03
CA ARG A 204 22.19 0.83 23.32
C ARG A 204 21.72 0.73 21.88
N PHE A 205 20.41 0.88 21.63
CA PHE A 205 19.85 0.93 20.29
C PHE A 205 20.45 2.07 19.46
N VAL A 206 20.45 3.31 19.98
CA VAL A 206 21.03 4.48 19.30
C VAL A 206 22.49 4.23 18.93
N LYS A 207 23.30 3.75 19.88
CA LYS A 207 24.72 3.44 19.65
C LYS A 207 24.94 2.43 18.52
N GLN A 208 24.10 1.39 18.45
CA GLN A 208 24.20 0.39 17.37
C GLN A 208 23.85 0.99 16.00
N ILE A 209 22.87 1.89 15.94
CA ILE A 209 22.50 2.57 14.69
C ILE A 209 23.62 3.50 14.22
N GLU A 210 24.21 4.26 15.13
CA GLU A 210 25.36 5.13 14.82
C GLU A 210 26.54 4.33 14.29
N GLN A 211 26.89 3.22 14.95
CA GLN A 211 27.96 2.34 14.49
C GLN A 211 27.67 1.79 13.08
N LYS A 212 26.46 1.29 12.82
CA LYS A 212 26.07 0.81 11.47
C LYS A 212 26.16 1.90 10.41
N ARG A 213 25.83 3.14 10.78
CA ARG A 213 25.93 4.30 9.87
C ARG A 213 27.39 4.62 9.55
N GLU A 214 28.26 4.60 10.56
CA GLU A 214 29.71 4.79 10.40
C GLU A 214 30.32 3.69 9.52
N GLU A 215 29.97 2.43 9.74
CA GLU A 215 30.43 1.30 8.92
C GLU A 215 30.01 1.44 7.45
N LYS A 216 28.75 1.82 7.19
CA LYS A 216 28.28 2.09 5.82
C LYS A 216 29.03 3.25 5.18
N MET A 217 29.24 4.35 5.92
CA MET A 217 29.98 5.51 5.44
C MET A 217 31.44 5.15 5.13
N SER A 218 32.11 4.39 6.00
CA SER A 218 33.46 3.87 5.76
C SER A 218 33.52 3.03 4.49
N ARG A 219 32.57 2.11 4.31
CA ARG A 219 32.52 1.26 3.10
C ARG A 219 32.29 2.06 1.83
N THR A 220 31.46 3.11 1.86
CA THR A 220 31.30 4.03 0.73
C THR A 220 32.59 4.80 0.44
N LEU A 221 33.29 5.29 1.46
CA LEU A 221 34.59 5.95 1.30
C LEU A 221 35.65 5.01 0.73
N GLU A 222 35.71 3.77 1.20
CA GLU A 222 36.58 2.72 0.69
C GLU A 222 36.30 2.39 -0.79
N LEU A 223 35.02 2.24 -1.15
CA LEU A 223 34.61 2.00 -2.55
C LEU A 223 34.95 3.20 -3.44
N ASN A 224 34.75 4.42 -2.97
CA ASN A 224 35.13 5.63 -3.72
C ASN A 224 36.64 5.75 -3.88
N ALA A 225 37.42 5.44 -2.84
CA ALA A 225 38.88 5.42 -2.92
C ALA A 225 39.37 4.34 -3.90
N ALA A 226 38.78 3.15 -3.87
CA ALA A 226 39.07 2.07 -4.82
C ALA A 226 38.70 2.47 -6.25
N LYS A 227 37.56 3.15 -6.45
CA LYS A 227 37.14 3.69 -7.76
C LYS A 227 38.15 4.70 -8.31
N ILE A 228 38.57 5.69 -7.51
CA ILE A 228 39.56 6.69 -7.93
C ILE A 228 40.89 6.02 -8.29
N GLN A 229 41.32 5.05 -7.50
CA GLN A 229 42.55 4.30 -7.75
C GLN A 229 42.43 3.43 -9.01
N ALA A 230 41.31 2.74 -9.22
CA ALA A 230 41.06 1.93 -10.42
C ALA A 230 41.08 2.79 -11.69
N LEU A 231 40.38 3.92 -11.69
CA LEU A 231 40.39 4.87 -12.81
C LEU A 231 41.80 5.39 -13.11
N LYS A 232 42.58 5.72 -12.08
CA LYS A 232 43.97 6.16 -12.24
C LYS A 232 44.89 5.06 -12.78
N GLU A 233 44.78 3.82 -12.28
CA GLU A 233 45.59 2.69 -12.75
C GLU A 233 45.25 2.27 -14.19
N LEU A 234 44.00 2.45 -14.62
CA LEU A 234 43.53 2.15 -15.98
C LEU A 234 43.62 3.34 -16.95
N GLY A 235 43.96 4.54 -16.46
CA GLY A 235 44.07 5.75 -17.30
C GLY A 235 42.74 6.35 -17.74
N TYR A 236 41.65 6.07 -17.04
CA TYR A 236 40.32 6.63 -17.31
C TYR A 236 39.99 7.83 -16.43
N ASN A 237 39.24 8.79 -16.97
CA ASN A 237 38.76 9.95 -16.21
C ASN A 237 37.41 9.67 -15.52
N GLU A 238 36.59 8.79 -16.09
CA GLU A 238 35.25 8.46 -15.57
C GLU A 238 34.81 7.05 -15.99
N ILE A 239 33.74 6.56 -15.36
CA ILE A 239 33.11 5.28 -15.73
C ILE A 239 32.08 5.53 -16.83
N THR A 240 32.21 4.81 -17.93
CA THR A 240 31.28 4.74 -19.06
C THR A 240 30.79 3.30 -19.24
N GLU A 241 29.75 3.08 -20.02
CA GLU A 241 29.26 1.71 -20.31
C GLU A 241 30.35 0.81 -20.93
N GLN A 242 31.32 1.39 -21.62
CA GLN A 242 32.39 0.66 -22.31
C GLN A 242 33.51 0.20 -21.36
N ASN A 243 33.78 0.94 -20.28
CA ASN A 243 34.87 0.64 -19.35
C ASN A 243 34.39 0.14 -17.97
N ALA A 244 33.07 0.11 -17.72
CA ALA A 244 32.51 -0.24 -16.41
C ALA A 244 32.95 -1.62 -15.92
N ALA A 245 32.93 -2.64 -16.78
CA ALA A 245 33.31 -4.00 -16.40
C ALA A 245 34.78 -4.07 -15.93
N GLU A 246 35.69 -3.46 -16.69
CA GLU A 246 37.12 -3.43 -16.39
C GLU A 246 37.41 -2.60 -15.12
N VAL A 247 36.76 -1.45 -14.95
CA VAL A 247 36.89 -0.62 -13.75
C VAL A 247 36.39 -1.37 -12.51
N PHE A 248 35.28 -2.11 -12.59
CA PHE A 248 34.77 -2.89 -11.46
C PHE A 248 35.66 -4.09 -11.10
N GLU A 249 36.20 -4.79 -12.10
CA GLU A 249 37.17 -5.87 -11.87
C GLU A 249 38.43 -5.33 -11.19
N LYS A 250 38.92 -4.17 -11.65
CA LYS A 250 40.06 -3.49 -11.05
C LYS A 250 39.79 -3.01 -9.62
N MET A 251 38.59 -2.51 -9.34
CA MET A 251 38.16 -2.16 -7.98
C MET A 251 38.18 -3.39 -7.06
N ALA A 252 37.69 -4.54 -7.52
CA ALA A 252 37.71 -5.79 -6.76
C ALA A 252 39.15 -6.27 -6.48
N GLU A 253 40.05 -6.16 -7.46
CA GLU A 253 41.48 -6.47 -7.29
C GLU A 253 42.13 -5.57 -6.22
N ILE A 254 41.90 -4.25 -6.30
CA ILE A 254 42.43 -3.25 -5.34
C ILE A 254 41.92 -3.53 -3.92
N GLN A 255 40.65 -3.90 -3.77
CA GLN A 255 40.09 -4.27 -2.48
C GLN A 255 40.75 -5.55 -1.92
N SER A 256 40.97 -6.57 -2.76
CA SER A 256 41.65 -7.81 -2.36
C SER A 256 43.09 -7.56 -1.88
N ARG A 257 43.84 -6.69 -2.58
CA ARG A 257 45.21 -6.29 -2.17
C ARG A 257 45.23 -5.66 -0.77
N ARG A 258 44.23 -4.85 -0.42
CA ARG A 258 44.14 -4.20 0.91
C ARG A 258 43.78 -5.16 2.04
N MET A 259 43.12 -6.29 1.77
CA MET A 259 42.81 -7.31 2.79
C MET A 259 43.96 -8.30 3.03
N SER A 260 44.98 -8.29 2.17
CA SER A 260 46.09 -9.25 2.19
C SER A 260 47.33 -8.72 2.93
N VAL A 261 47.25 -7.52 3.51
CA VAL A 261 48.29 -6.79 4.23
C VAL A 261 47.76 -6.47 5.63
#